data_AF-A0A7J4EDE4-F1
#
_entry.id   AF-A0A7J4EDE4-F1
#
_cell.length_a   1.000
_cell.length_b   1.000
_cell.length_c   1.000
_cell.angle_alpha   90.00
_cell.angle_beta   90.00
_cell.angle_gamma   90.00
#
_symmetry.space_group_name_H-M   'P 1'
#
loop_
_entity.id
_entity.type
_entity.pdbx_description
1 polymer ?
#
loop_
_entity_poly.entity_id
_entity_poly.type
_entity_poly.pdbx_seq_one_letter_code
_entity_poly.pdbx_strand_id
1 'polypeptide(L)'
;MRESIFKLVTDERILILIVGIAILWRRVISYDETVSFCESACSGITLIVMGWVLSGYMYSMSRKPTDWPVTRKIYQGITVSLLVLNIYVAIYYGMRWFRLLHEEIYMPMDFVFRDVRYLMLVLCYCAVLWTARYLKGMRDKYRLLIREEPTSHARSMKESVLWVTMHERTLTVIVVAAILWRTAISFDHTITFRESAVSCIILLILGWFLFGYICALSVKVKRKIELTRVIQGIAFGLMAINIYAIFYYGMRWYILALGMGDVSGTYVPLDYLFRNMRYIMLVIFYCTAIVLSKFLEKAYTDYTVPKKAQI
;
A
#
# COMPACT_ATOMS: atom_id res chain seq x y z
N MET A 1 2.73 -13.01 -25.89
CA MET A 1 3.76 -13.32 -24.86
C MET A 1 3.49 -12.64 -23.51
N ARG A 2 3.41 -11.30 -23.41
CA ARG A 2 3.17 -10.58 -22.13
C ARG A 2 1.89 -10.99 -21.40
N GLU A 3 0.80 -11.27 -22.13
CA GLU A 3 -0.47 -11.68 -21.53
C GLU A 3 -0.48 -13.13 -21.03
N SER A 4 0.25 -14.03 -21.70
CA SER A 4 0.39 -15.43 -21.30
C SER A 4 1.21 -15.55 -20.00
N ILE A 5 2.31 -14.79 -19.91
CA ILE A 5 3.13 -14.70 -18.69
C ILE A 5 2.32 -14.10 -17.54
N PHE A 6 1.54 -13.04 -17.78
CA PHE A 6 0.69 -12.46 -16.75
C PHE A 6 -0.40 -13.43 -16.26
N LYS A 7 -1.02 -14.19 -17.17
CA LYS A 7 -2.02 -15.21 -16.82
C LYS A 7 -1.40 -16.31 -15.95
N LEU A 8 -0.15 -16.69 -16.22
CA LEU A 8 0.61 -17.62 -15.41
C LEU A 8 0.93 -17.02 -14.02
N VAL A 9 1.53 -15.84 -13.97
CA VAL A 9 1.98 -15.20 -12.71
C VAL A 9 0.81 -14.85 -11.77
N THR A 10 -0.40 -14.66 -12.30
CA THR A 10 -1.60 -14.38 -11.50
C THR A 10 -2.42 -15.62 -11.12
N ASP A 11 -1.91 -16.82 -11.40
CA ASP A 11 -2.51 -18.05 -10.88
C ASP A 11 -2.45 -18.04 -9.34
N GLU A 12 -3.54 -18.47 -8.71
CA GLU A 12 -3.65 -18.53 -7.24
C GLU A 12 -2.56 -19.43 -6.66
N ARG A 13 -2.26 -20.53 -7.37
CA ARG A 13 -1.20 -21.48 -7.01
C ARG A 13 0.18 -20.82 -7.03
N ILE A 14 0.43 -19.96 -8.01
CA ILE A 14 1.71 -19.26 -8.15
C ILE A 14 1.84 -18.15 -7.10
N LEU A 15 0.74 -17.48 -6.74
CA LEU A 15 0.76 -16.52 -5.63
C LEU A 15 1.06 -17.20 -4.28
N ILE A 16 0.44 -18.34 -4.01
CA ILE A 16 0.75 -19.17 -2.83
C ILE A 16 2.22 -19.61 -2.87
N LEU A 17 2.71 -20.04 -4.04
CA LEU A 17 4.11 -20.44 -4.23
C LEU A 17 5.08 -19.27 -3.95
N ILE A 18 4.80 -18.05 -4.46
CA ILE A 18 5.62 -16.86 -4.22
C ILE A 18 5.68 -16.56 -2.72
N VAL A 19 4.54 -16.59 -2.02
CA VAL A 19 4.50 -16.37 -0.57
C VAL A 19 5.24 -17.47 0.19
N GLY A 20 5.06 -18.74 -0.21
CA GLY A 20 5.77 -19.88 0.36
C GLY A 20 7.30 -19.77 0.19
N ILE A 21 7.76 -19.43 -1.01
CA ILE A 21 9.18 -19.18 -1.30
C ILE A 21 9.70 -18.01 -0.46
N ALA A 22 8.93 -16.93 -0.33
CA ALA A 22 9.31 -15.78 0.49
C ALA A 22 9.47 -16.16 1.97
N ILE A 23 8.56 -16.97 2.53
CA ILE A 23 8.65 -17.46 3.91
C ILE A 23 9.85 -18.39 4.08
N LEU A 24 10.05 -19.35 3.17
CA LEU A 24 11.18 -20.28 3.20
C LEU A 24 12.51 -19.54 3.10
N TRP A 25 12.62 -18.60 2.17
CA TRP A 25 13.79 -17.74 1.98
C TRP A 25 14.13 -16.96 3.26
N ARG A 26 13.11 -16.40 3.94
CA ARG A 26 13.32 -15.73 5.24
C ARG A 26 13.74 -16.67 6.35
N ARG A 27 13.16 -17.87 6.40
CA ARG A 27 13.55 -18.88 7.37
C ARG A 27 15.01 -19.32 7.20
N VAL A 28 15.47 -19.47 5.95
CA VAL A 28 16.86 -19.82 5.63
C VAL A 28 17.80 -18.69 6.01
N ILE A 29 17.51 -17.45 5.60
CA ILE A 29 18.35 -16.28 5.90
C ILE A 29 18.41 -15.97 7.40
N SER A 30 17.31 -16.17 8.12
CA SER A 30 17.25 -15.89 9.55
C SER A 30 17.91 -16.97 10.40
N TYR A 31 18.33 -18.09 9.82
CA TYR A 31 18.94 -19.21 10.57
C TYR A 31 20.35 -18.87 11.07
N ASP A 32 21.13 -18.13 10.27
CA ASP A 32 22.53 -17.81 10.59
C ASP A 32 22.68 -16.56 11.49
N GLU A 33 21.56 -15.98 11.94
CA GLU A 33 21.41 -14.74 12.75
C GLU A 33 22.12 -13.48 12.19
N THR A 34 22.92 -13.65 11.14
CA THR A 34 23.73 -12.64 10.45
C THR A 34 23.31 -12.61 8.99
N VAL A 35 22.67 -11.51 8.58
CA VAL A 35 22.24 -11.36 7.19
C VAL A 35 23.31 -10.67 6.40
N SER A 36 23.85 -11.37 5.40
CA SER A 36 24.87 -10.80 4.55
C SER A 36 24.29 -9.66 3.70
N PHE A 37 25.15 -8.72 3.31
CA PHE A 37 24.75 -7.65 2.40
C PHE A 37 24.12 -8.20 1.11
N CYS A 38 24.65 -9.32 0.61
CA CYS A 38 24.16 -10.00 -0.58
C CYS A 38 22.73 -10.52 -0.42
N GLU A 39 22.40 -11.17 0.70
CA GLU A 39 21.04 -11.65 0.99
C GLU A 39 20.02 -10.50 1.10
N SER A 40 20.44 -9.40 1.74
CA SER A 40 19.62 -8.19 1.82
C SER A 40 19.44 -7.53 0.45
N ALA A 41 20.49 -7.50 -0.38
CA ALA A 41 20.44 -7.01 -1.75
C ALA A 41 19.50 -7.84 -2.63
N CYS A 42 19.63 -9.18 -2.62
CA CYS A 42 18.75 -10.08 -3.36
C CYS A 42 17.28 -9.89 -2.98
N SER A 43 16.99 -9.78 -1.68
CA SER A 43 15.62 -9.54 -1.19
C SER A 43 15.07 -8.17 -1.62
N GLY A 44 15.88 -7.12 -1.52
CA GLY A 44 15.49 -5.77 -1.93
C GLY A 44 15.29 -5.63 -3.44
N ILE A 45 16.22 -6.15 -4.24
CA ILE A 45 16.17 -6.15 -5.70
C ILE A 45 14.91 -6.90 -6.17
N THR A 46 14.60 -8.05 -5.57
CA THR A 46 13.40 -8.83 -5.94
C THR A 46 12.12 -8.01 -5.73
N LEU A 47 11.98 -7.33 -4.58
CA LEU A 47 10.82 -6.47 -4.32
C LEU A 47 10.75 -5.28 -5.27
N ILE A 48 11.88 -4.63 -5.53
CA ILE A 48 11.97 -3.49 -6.45
C ILE A 48 11.53 -3.93 -7.86
N VAL A 49 12.11 -5.01 -8.38
CA VAL A 49 11.77 -5.55 -9.72
C VAL A 49 10.29 -5.94 -9.78
N MET A 50 9.79 -6.70 -8.81
CA MET A 50 8.38 -7.11 -8.75
C MET A 50 7.45 -5.89 -8.73
N GLY A 51 7.74 -4.89 -7.90
CA GLY A 51 6.97 -3.66 -7.78
C GLY A 51 6.95 -2.83 -9.07
N TRP A 52 8.09 -2.66 -9.74
CA TRP A 52 8.16 -1.92 -11.00
C TRP A 52 7.47 -2.64 -12.15
N VAL A 53 7.63 -3.96 -12.25
CA VAL A 53 6.92 -4.78 -13.25
C VAL A 53 5.41 -4.67 -13.07
N LEU A 54 4.93 -4.74 -11.82
CA LEU A 54 3.53 -4.55 -11.47
C LEU A 54 3.01 -3.15 -11.83
N SER A 55 3.77 -2.11 -11.48
CA SER A 55 3.40 -0.73 -11.79
C SER A 55 3.33 -0.50 -13.31
N GLY A 56 4.33 -0.98 -14.05
CA GLY A 56 4.34 -0.93 -15.51
C GLY A 56 3.19 -1.69 -16.16
N TYR A 57 2.79 -2.84 -15.58
CA TYR A 57 1.63 -3.60 -16.02
C TYR A 57 0.33 -2.81 -15.81
N MET A 58 0.09 -2.30 -14.62
CA MET A 58 -1.11 -1.50 -14.30
C MET A 58 -1.19 -0.24 -15.15
N TYR A 59 -0.06 0.43 -15.35
CA TYR A 59 0.04 1.60 -16.20
C TYR A 59 -0.31 1.28 -17.66
N SER A 60 0.26 0.21 -18.20
CA SER A 60 -0.04 -0.26 -19.56
C SER A 60 -1.53 -0.56 -19.71
N MET A 61 -2.13 -1.20 -18.72
CA MET A 61 -3.55 -1.53 -18.73
C MET A 61 -4.43 -0.28 -18.60
N SER A 62 -3.99 0.74 -17.87
CA SER A 62 -4.69 2.03 -17.79
C SER A 62 -4.76 2.80 -19.11
N ARG A 63 -3.78 2.60 -20.00
CA ARG A 63 -3.71 3.26 -21.32
C ARG A 63 -4.49 2.54 -22.41
N LYS A 64 -4.82 1.26 -22.24
CA LYS A 64 -5.64 0.54 -23.22
C LYS A 64 -7.03 1.17 -23.28
N PRO A 65 -7.60 1.36 -24.48
CA PRO A 65 -8.96 1.89 -24.63
C PRO A 65 -9.95 0.97 -23.92
N THR A 66 -10.91 1.57 -23.24
CA THR A 66 -11.96 0.85 -22.50
C THR A 66 -13.24 1.66 -22.54
N ASP A 67 -14.35 0.98 -22.78
CA ASP A 67 -15.69 1.58 -22.82
C ASP A 67 -16.20 1.93 -21.42
N TRP A 68 -15.50 1.50 -20.36
CA TRP A 68 -15.83 1.80 -18.97
C TRP A 68 -14.73 2.65 -18.30
N PRO A 69 -14.87 3.99 -18.29
CA PRO A 69 -13.81 4.92 -17.88
C PRO A 69 -13.40 4.76 -16.40
N VAL A 70 -14.26 4.19 -15.55
CA VAL A 70 -13.93 3.96 -14.14
C VAL A 70 -12.83 2.92 -13.97
N THR A 71 -12.77 1.88 -14.80
CA THR A 71 -11.66 0.90 -14.72
C THR A 71 -10.32 1.54 -14.99
N ARG A 72 -10.23 2.48 -15.93
CA ARG A 72 -9.02 3.26 -16.19
C ARG A 72 -8.58 4.02 -14.93
N LYS A 73 -9.52 4.65 -14.23
CA LYS A 73 -9.23 5.37 -12.98
C LYS A 73 -8.78 4.43 -11.86
N ILE A 74 -9.36 3.23 -11.75
CA ILE A 74 -8.91 2.20 -10.79
C ILE A 74 -7.48 1.75 -11.11
N TYR A 75 -7.17 1.42 -12.37
CA TYR A 75 -5.81 1.05 -12.78
C TYR A 75 -4.81 2.18 -12.50
N GLN A 76 -5.18 3.43 -12.78
CA GLN A 76 -4.35 4.60 -12.46
C GLN A 76 -4.12 4.73 -10.96
N GLY A 77 -5.17 4.63 -10.14
CA GLY A 77 -5.06 4.70 -8.68
C GLY A 77 -4.13 3.62 -8.12
N ILE A 78 -4.27 2.37 -8.57
CA ILE A 78 -3.36 1.28 -8.17
C ILE A 78 -1.93 1.55 -8.64
N THR A 79 -1.74 2.07 -9.86
CA THR A 79 -0.41 2.43 -10.38
C THR A 79 0.26 3.49 -9.53
N VAL A 80 -0.46 4.55 -9.14
CA VAL A 80 0.08 5.61 -8.29
C VAL A 80 0.42 5.07 -6.90
N SER A 81 -0.47 4.28 -6.28
CA SER A 81 -0.18 3.64 -4.98
C SER A 81 1.05 2.72 -5.06
N LEU A 82 1.20 1.94 -6.13
CA LEU A 82 2.39 1.11 -6.37
C LEU A 82 3.66 1.95 -6.56
N LEU A 83 3.57 3.06 -7.28
CA LEU A 83 4.71 3.95 -7.50
C LEU A 83 5.21 4.53 -6.18
N VAL A 84 4.30 5.01 -5.33
CA VAL A 84 4.62 5.51 -3.99
C VAL A 84 5.25 4.41 -3.13
N LEU A 85 4.68 3.20 -3.16
CA LEU A 85 5.23 2.06 -2.43
C LEU A 85 6.61 1.63 -2.96
N ASN A 86 6.85 1.67 -4.28
CA ASN A 86 8.14 1.32 -4.86
C ASN A 86 9.21 2.35 -4.50
N ILE A 87 8.88 3.64 -4.51
CA ILE A 87 9.78 4.70 -4.03
C ILE A 87 10.11 4.47 -2.55
N TYR A 88 9.09 4.15 -1.73
CA TYR A 88 9.29 3.79 -0.33
C TYR A 88 10.27 2.60 -0.16
N VAL A 89 10.06 1.52 -0.91
CA VAL A 89 10.90 0.31 -0.87
C VAL A 89 12.33 0.62 -1.32
N ALA A 90 12.50 1.42 -2.37
CA ALA A 90 13.81 1.85 -2.85
C ALA A 90 14.55 2.70 -1.81
N ILE A 91 13.87 3.64 -1.16
CA ILE A 91 14.46 4.43 -0.05
C ILE A 91 14.85 3.50 1.09
N TYR A 92 13.95 2.61 1.53
CA TYR A 92 14.21 1.70 2.64
C TYR A 92 15.42 0.78 2.39
N TYR A 93 15.46 0.08 1.25
CA TYR A 93 16.58 -0.80 0.93
C TYR A 93 17.85 -0.01 0.58
N GLY A 94 17.74 1.16 -0.05
CA GLY A 94 18.87 2.04 -0.31
C GLY A 94 19.56 2.47 0.99
N MET A 95 18.79 3.01 1.95
CA MET A 95 19.33 3.35 3.28
C MET A 95 20.02 2.16 3.93
N ARG A 96 19.45 0.96 3.81
CA ARG A 96 20.00 -0.25 4.41
C ARG A 96 21.30 -0.68 3.75
N TRP A 97 21.37 -0.63 2.43
CA TRP A 97 22.59 -0.96 1.68
C TRP A 97 23.74 0.00 2.01
N PHE A 98 23.42 1.28 2.22
CA PHE A 98 24.39 2.28 2.65
C PHE A 98 24.64 2.32 4.16
N ARG A 99 24.10 1.36 4.94
CA ARG A 99 24.20 1.29 6.41
C ARG A 99 23.78 2.59 7.12
N LEU A 100 22.84 3.33 6.53
CA LEU A 100 22.29 4.56 7.10
C LEU A 100 21.22 4.27 8.18
N LEU A 101 20.66 3.06 8.18
CA LEU A 101 19.69 2.58 9.18
C LEU A 101 20.38 2.16 10.49
N HIS A 102 20.79 3.14 11.30
CA HIS A 102 21.42 2.89 12.59
C HIS A 102 20.44 2.27 13.61
N GLU A 103 19.13 2.49 13.42
CA GLU A 103 18.05 1.92 14.24
C GLU A 103 17.97 0.37 14.16
N GLU A 104 18.50 -0.27 13.10
CA GLU A 104 18.40 -1.74 12.89
C GLU A 104 19.62 -2.53 13.44
N ILE A 105 20.68 -1.86 13.88
CA ILE A 105 21.97 -2.51 14.20
C ILE A 105 22.04 -3.01 15.66
N TYR A 106 21.19 -2.49 16.55
CA TYR A 106 21.39 -2.61 17.99
C TYR A 106 20.50 -3.64 18.72
N MET A 107 19.68 -4.43 18.01
CA MET A 107 18.63 -5.23 18.68
C MET A 107 18.61 -6.72 18.36
N PRO A 108 18.44 -7.58 19.39
CA PRO A 108 18.31 -9.02 19.22
C PRO A 108 17.04 -9.42 18.46
N MET A 109 15.99 -8.57 18.42
CA MET A 109 14.74 -8.87 17.71
C MET A 109 14.66 -8.25 16.30
N ASP A 110 15.69 -7.53 15.82
CA ASP A 110 15.66 -6.85 14.52
C ASP A 110 15.32 -7.81 13.37
N PHE A 111 15.85 -9.04 13.44
CA PHE A 111 15.60 -10.06 12.41
C PHE A 111 14.11 -10.38 12.22
N VAL A 112 13.34 -10.51 13.30
CA VAL A 112 11.91 -10.83 13.26
C VAL A 112 11.12 -9.69 12.64
N PHE A 113 11.30 -8.46 13.14
CA PHE A 113 10.57 -7.29 12.64
C PHE A 113 10.87 -7.02 11.16
N ARG A 114 12.10 -7.26 10.75
CA ARG A 114 12.57 -7.11 9.37
C ARG A 114 11.97 -8.15 8.43
N ASP A 115 11.90 -9.40 8.87
CA ASP A 115 11.30 -10.45 8.07
C ASP A 115 9.79 -10.27 7.95
N VAL A 116 9.11 -9.85 9.02
CA VAL A 116 7.70 -9.44 8.97
C VAL A 116 7.51 -8.29 7.98
N ARG A 117 8.33 -7.23 8.05
CA ARG A 117 8.26 -6.09 7.12
C ARG A 117 8.43 -6.53 5.65
N TYR A 118 9.37 -7.42 5.37
CA TYR A 118 9.53 -7.99 4.03
C TYR A 118 8.30 -8.79 3.61
N LEU A 119 7.82 -9.70 4.46
CA LEU A 119 6.65 -10.53 4.17
C LEU A 119 5.42 -9.68 3.91
N MET A 120 5.19 -8.61 4.68
CA MET A 120 4.06 -7.70 4.44
C MET A 120 4.14 -6.99 3.08
N LEU A 121 5.35 -6.60 2.63
CA LEU A 121 5.54 -6.04 1.29
C LEU A 121 5.25 -7.08 0.20
N VAL A 122 5.74 -8.31 0.35
CA VAL A 122 5.43 -9.42 -0.58
C VAL A 122 3.93 -9.66 -0.63
N LEU A 123 3.27 -9.78 0.52
CA LEU A 123 1.82 -9.97 0.62
C LEU A 123 1.06 -8.82 -0.07
N CYS A 124 1.50 -7.58 0.10
CA CYS A 124 0.92 -6.43 -0.59
C CYS A 124 1.05 -6.54 -2.12
N TYR A 125 2.23 -6.88 -2.64
CA TYR A 125 2.41 -7.06 -4.09
C TYR A 125 1.62 -8.25 -4.64
N CYS A 126 1.52 -9.35 -3.89
CA CYS A 126 0.66 -10.48 -4.22
C CYS A 126 -0.83 -10.08 -4.23
N ALA A 127 -1.27 -9.26 -3.27
CA ALA A 127 -2.63 -8.72 -3.22
C ALA A 127 -2.96 -7.89 -4.47
N VAL A 128 -1.99 -7.09 -4.91
CA VAL A 128 -2.11 -6.29 -6.13
C VAL A 128 -2.16 -7.16 -7.38
N LEU A 129 -1.32 -8.20 -7.49
CA LEU A 129 -1.38 -9.19 -8.57
C LEU A 129 -2.74 -9.88 -8.63
N TRP A 130 -3.24 -10.33 -7.47
CA TRP A 130 -4.57 -10.92 -7.34
C TRP A 130 -5.65 -9.95 -7.85
N THR A 131 -5.64 -8.71 -7.36
CA THR A 131 -6.55 -7.65 -7.77
C THR A 131 -6.50 -7.40 -9.29
N ALA A 132 -5.29 -7.39 -9.86
CA ALA A 132 -5.04 -7.15 -11.29
C ALA A 132 -5.77 -8.16 -12.18
N ARG A 133 -5.82 -9.43 -11.75
CA ARG A 133 -6.48 -10.51 -12.48
C ARG A 133 -7.99 -10.32 -12.53
N TYR A 134 -8.63 -10.05 -11.40
CA TYR A 134 -10.07 -9.82 -11.35
C TYR A 134 -10.46 -8.51 -12.04
N LEU A 135 -9.62 -7.47 -11.93
CA LEU A 135 -9.85 -6.21 -12.62
C LEU A 135 -9.76 -6.38 -14.16
N LYS A 136 -8.86 -7.24 -14.64
CA LYS A 136 -8.79 -7.61 -16.06
C LYS A 136 -10.04 -8.37 -16.49
N GLY A 137 -10.44 -9.40 -15.73
CA GLY A 137 -11.65 -10.18 -16.01
C GLY A 137 -12.91 -9.31 -16.07
N MET A 138 -13.03 -8.37 -15.12
CA MET A 138 -14.13 -7.41 -15.07
C MET A 138 -14.17 -6.53 -16.32
N ARG A 139 -13.03 -5.96 -16.73
CA ARG A 139 -12.95 -5.15 -17.96
C ARG A 139 -13.36 -5.95 -19.20
N ASP A 140 -12.82 -7.15 -19.35
CA ASP A 140 -13.04 -7.96 -20.55
C ASP A 140 -14.52 -8.38 -20.67
N LYS A 141 -15.20 -8.66 -19.55
CA LYS A 141 -16.63 -8.99 -19.50
C LYS A 141 -17.55 -7.78 -19.62
N TYR A 142 -17.17 -6.62 -19.10
CA TYR A 142 -17.97 -5.39 -19.19
C TYR A 142 -18.08 -4.84 -20.62
N ARG A 143 -17.12 -5.17 -21.49
CA ARG A 143 -17.13 -4.81 -22.93
C ARG A 143 -18.39 -5.27 -23.67
N LEU A 144 -19.17 -6.21 -23.10
CA LEU A 144 -20.33 -6.84 -23.73
C LEU A 144 -21.70 -6.33 -23.25
N LEU A 145 -21.78 -5.29 -22.40
CA LEU A 145 -22.98 -4.98 -21.60
C LEU A 145 -23.54 -3.54 -21.68
N ILE A 146 -23.24 -2.77 -22.73
CA ILE A 146 -23.58 -1.33 -22.82
C ILE A 146 -25.10 -1.05 -22.91
N ARG A 147 -25.66 -0.27 -21.95
CA ARG A 147 -26.41 1.00 -22.17
C ARG A 147 -26.59 1.84 -20.87
N GLU A 148 -26.83 3.14 -21.09
CA GLU A 148 -26.75 4.39 -20.29
C GLU A 148 -27.31 4.49 -18.85
N GLU A 149 -26.74 5.50 -18.16
CA GLU A 149 -26.95 5.97 -16.77
C GLU A 149 -28.38 6.41 -16.43
N PRO A 150 -28.75 6.31 -15.13
CA PRO A 150 -29.27 7.51 -14.48
C PRO A 150 -28.75 7.76 -13.05
N THR A 151 -29.00 8.99 -12.65
CA THR A 151 -28.51 9.81 -11.53
C THR A 151 -28.80 9.33 -10.09
N SER A 152 -27.78 9.50 -9.26
CA SER A 152 -27.72 9.93 -7.84
C SER A 152 -28.83 9.48 -6.86
N HIS A 153 -28.41 8.75 -5.82
CA HIS A 153 -29.19 8.53 -4.58
C HIS A 153 -28.57 9.23 -3.37
N ALA A 154 -29.43 9.65 -2.45
CA ALA A 154 -29.15 10.52 -1.32
C ALA A 154 -28.19 9.89 -0.29
N ARG A 155 -27.21 10.68 0.15
CA ARG A 155 -26.16 10.27 1.10
C ARG A 155 -26.62 10.37 2.55
N SER A 156 -26.25 9.37 3.34
CA SER A 156 -26.42 9.38 4.80
C SER A 156 -25.47 10.39 5.48
N MET A 157 -25.84 10.91 6.66
CA MET A 157 -25.02 11.84 7.45
C MET A 157 -23.61 11.30 7.76
N LYS A 158 -23.46 9.99 7.99
CA LYS A 158 -22.15 9.33 8.20
C LYS A 158 -21.30 9.29 6.93
N GLU A 159 -21.94 9.19 5.76
CA GLU A 159 -21.27 9.23 4.45
C GLU A 159 -20.85 10.66 4.08
N SER A 160 -21.51 11.68 4.64
CA SER A 160 -21.20 13.09 4.38
C SER A 160 -19.90 13.53 5.05
N VAL A 161 -19.65 13.12 6.30
CA VAL A 161 -18.36 13.38 6.99
C VAL A 161 -17.22 12.65 6.29
N LEU A 162 -17.43 11.39 5.90
CA LEU A 162 -16.48 10.61 5.10
C LEU A 162 -16.20 11.25 3.73
N TRP A 163 -17.24 11.77 3.06
CA TRP A 163 -17.10 12.41 1.76
C TRP A 163 -16.28 13.71 1.83
N VAL A 164 -16.48 14.50 2.89
CA VAL A 164 -15.70 15.73 3.18
C VAL A 164 -14.23 15.39 3.46
N THR A 165 -13.96 14.38 4.29
CA THR A 165 -12.58 13.92 4.58
C THR A 165 -11.89 13.36 3.35
N MET A 166 -12.62 12.67 2.47
CA MET A 166 -12.04 12.07 1.27
C MET A 166 -11.94 13.04 0.08
N HIS A 167 -12.37 14.30 0.20
CA HIS A 167 -12.31 15.27 -0.91
C HIS A 167 -10.85 15.51 -1.35
N GLU A 168 -10.60 15.68 -2.66
CA GLU A 168 -9.23 15.76 -3.21
C GLU A 168 -8.43 16.93 -2.61
N ARG A 169 -9.12 18.03 -2.29
CA ARG A 169 -8.57 19.18 -1.58
C ARG A 169 -8.16 18.82 -0.16
N THR A 170 -9.00 18.11 0.58
CA THR A 170 -8.71 17.65 1.95
C THR A 170 -7.51 16.71 1.99
N LEU A 171 -7.38 15.81 1.00
CA LEU A 171 -6.21 14.92 0.91
C LEU A 171 -4.93 15.67 0.61
N THR A 172 -4.99 16.69 -0.25
CA THR A 172 -3.84 17.57 -0.51
C THR A 172 -3.45 18.32 0.76
N VAL A 173 -4.42 18.84 1.51
CA VAL A 173 -4.19 19.47 2.81
C VAL A 173 -3.57 18.50 3.82
N ILE A 174 -4.03 17.24 3.88
CA ILE A 174 -3.44 16.21 4.76
C ILE A 174 -1.98 15.95 4.39
N VAL A 175 -1.65 15.82 3.10
CA VAL A 175 -0.26 15.62 2.65
C VAL A 175 0.61 16.82 3.00
N VAL A 176 0.15 18.04 2.74
CA VAL A 176 0.88 19.27 3.06
C VAL A 176 1.06 19.40 4.58
N ALA A 177 0.02 19.16 5.37
CA ALA A 177 0.08 19.19 6.82
C ALA A 177 1.04 18.13 7.38
N ALA A 178 1.07 16.93 6.80
CA ALA A 178 2.02 15.89 7.16
C ALA A 178 3.47 16.29 6.85
N ILE A 179 3.72 16.93 5.70
CA ILE A 179 5.04 17.46 5.36
C ILE A 179 5.45 18.56 6.34
N LEU A 180 4.59 19.54 6.58
CA LEU A 180 4.84 20.64 7.51
C LEU A 180 5.09 20.13 8.93
N TRP A 181 4.27 19.18 9.40
CA TRP A 181 4.45 18.54 10.70
C TRP A 181 5.80 17.84 10.80
N ARG A 182 6.21 17.07 9.77
CA ARG A 182 7.51 16.40 9.77
C ARG A 182 8.67 17.37 9.71
N THR A 183 8.56 18.44 8.95
CA THR A 183 9.57 19.50 8.90
C THR A 183 9.71 20.19 10.25
N ALA A 184 8.58 20.52 10.90
CA ALA A 184 8.57 21.17 12.21
C ALA A 184 9.23 20.32 13.30
N ILE A 185 8.83 19.05 13.45
CA ILE A 185 9.42 18.16 14.48
C ILE A 185 10.85 17.71 14.17
N SER A 186 11.34 17.97 12.95
CA SER A 186 12.71 17.62 12.56
C SER A 186 13.66 18.81 12.60
N PHE A 187 13.15 20.00 12.94
CA PHE A 187 13.94 21.23 12.98
C PHE A 187 15.05 21.15 14.04
N ASP A 188 14.73 20.60 15.22
CA ASP A 188 15.68 20.48 16.33
C ASP A 188 16.58 19.23 16.23
N HIS A 189 16.56 18.54 15.07
CA HIS A 189 17.27 17.27 14.81
C HIS A 189 17.06 16.17 15.86
N THR A 190 16.11 16.32 16.77
CA THR A 190 15.75 15.33 17.79
C THR A 190 14.24 15.14 17.73
N ILE A 191 13.80 13.91 17.41
CA ILE A 191 12.37 13.59 17.43
C ILE A 191 12.10 12.90 18.75
N THR A 192 11.31 13.53 19.60
CA THR A 192 10.92 12.96 20.87
C THR A 192 10.01 11.74 20.67
N PHE A 193 10.00 10.84 21.66
CA PHE A 193 9.09 9.69 21.67
C PHE A 193 7.63 10.12 21.43
N ARG A 194 7.21 11.22 22.06
CA ARG A 194 5.84 11.74 21.96
C ARG A 194 5.50 12.17 20.53
N GLU A 195 6.38 12.89 19.84
CA GLU A 195 6.14 13.35 18.46
C GLU A 195 6.10 12.18 17.47
N SER A 196 6.98 11.19 17.67
CA SER A 196 6.94 9.94 16.89
C SER A 196 5.66 9.15 17.17
N ALA A 197 5.21 9.10 18.43
CA ALA A 197 3.98 8.41 18.81
C ALA A 197 2.73 9.04 18.21
N VAL A 198 2.61 10.37 18.25
CA VAL A 198 1.50 11.10 17.62
C VAL A 198 1.46 10.83 16.12
N SER A 199 2.60 10.89 15.44
CA SER A 199 2.70 10.63 14.00
C SER A 199 2.24 9.21 13.63
N CYS A 200 2.61 8.22 14.46
CA CYS A 200 2.19 6.82 14.32
C CYS A 200 0.68 6.64 14.55
N ILE A 201 0.14 7.18 15.64
CA ILE A 201 -1.28 7.05 15.99
C ILE A 201 -2.14 7.62 14.86
N ILE A 202 -1.78 8.78 14.30
CA ILE A 202 -2.50 9.38 13.17
C ILE A 202 -2.47 8.46 11.95
N LEU A 203 -1.31 7.88 11.60
CA LEU A 203 -1.20 6.93 10.50
C LEU A 203 -2.03 5.67 10.71
N LEU A 204 -2.01 5.11 11.93
CA LEU A 204 -2.79 3.92 12.27
C LEU A 204 -4.28 4.20 12.19
N ILE A 205 -4.75 5.32 12.76
CA ILE A 205 -6.15 5.71 12.65
C ILE A 205 -6.55 5.84 11.17
N LEU A 206 -5.75 6.53 10.36
CA LEU A 206 -6.01 6.71 8.93
C LEU A 206 -6.07 5.37 8.19
N GLY A 207 -5.08 4.50 8.40
CA GLY A 207 -4.97 3.21 7.73
C GLY A 207 -6.06 2.21 8.12
N TRP A 208 -6.37 2.11 9.42
CA TRP A 208 -7.42 1.21 9.92
C TRP A 208 -8.83 1.69 9.57
N PHE A 209 -9.06 3.01 9.61
CA PHE A 209 -10.32 3.59 9.16
C PHE A 209 -10.56 3.32 7.68
N LEU A 210 -9.54 3.52 6.83
CA LEU A 210 -9.63 3.20 5.41
C LEU A 210 -9.87 1.70 5.17
N PHE A 211 -9.16 0.83 5.89
CA PHE A 211 -9.37 -0.62 5.82
C PHE A 211 -10.82 -0.99 6.16
N GLY A 212 -11.36 -0.46 7.27
CA GLY A 212 -12.76 -0.65 7.66
C GLY A 212 -13.75 -0.19 6.59
N TYR A 213 -13.48 0.97 5.96
CA TYR A 213 -14.30 1.49 4.87
C TYR A 213 -14.29 0.56 3.64
N ILE A 214 -13.12 0.09 3.20
CA ILE A 214 -13.02 -0.82 2.04
C ILE A 214 -13.69 -2.18 2.35
N CYS A 215 -13.54 -2.69 3.57
CA CYS A 215 -14.24 -3.90 4.00
C CYS A 215 -15.77 -3.73 3.98
N ALA A 216 -16.27 -2.59 4.47
CA ALA A 216 -17.70 -2.27 4.39
C ALA A 216 -18.18 -2.18 2.94
N LEU A 217 -17.39 -1.57 2.05
CA LEU A 217 -17.68 -1.53 0.61
C LEU A 217 -17.73 -2.94 0.01
N SER A 218 -16.81 -3.84 0.40
CA SER A 218 -16.83 -5.23 -0.06
C SER A 218 -18.12 -5.95 0.32
N VAL A 219 -18.66 -5.68 1.51
CA VAL A 219 -19.92 -6.28 1.98
C VAL A 219 -21.12 -5.71 1.18
N LYS A 220 -21.13 -4.40 0.91
CA LYS A 220 -22.16 -3.76 0.07
C LYS A 220 -22.20 -4.35 -1.35
N VAL A 221 -21.06 -4.80 -1.88
CA VAL A 221 -20.90 -5.25 -3.28
C VAL A 221 -21.11 -6.76 -3.47
N LYS A 222 -21.46 -7.53 -2.42
CA LYS A 222 -21.49 -9.01 -2.38
C LYS A 222 -22.17 -9.72 -3.57
N ARG A 223 -23.13 -9.07 -4.25
CA ARG A 223 -23.82 -9.63 -5.43
C ARG A 223 -22.98 -9.64 -6.72
N LYS A 224 -21.82 -8.95 -6.76
CA LYS A 224 -20.93 -8.86 -7.93
C LYS A 224 -19.56 -9.44 -7.56
N ILE A 225 -19.35 -10.70 -7.93
CA ILE A 225 -18.20 -11.51 -7.48
C ILE A 225 -16.87 -10.86 -7.89
N GLU A 226 -16.73 -10.38 -9.13
CA GLU A 226 -15.45 -9.83 -9.61
C GLU A 226 -15.08 -8.52 -8.92
N LEU A 227 -16.02 -7.58 -8.79
CA LEU A 227 -15.79 -6.33 -8.08
C LEU A 227 -15.53 -6.59 -6.58
N THR A 228 -16.23 -7.56 -5.98
CA THR A 228 -15.97 -8.00 -4.60
C THR A 228 -14.53 -8.51 -4.45
N ARG A 229 -14.05 -9.35 -5.36
CA ARG A 229 -12.69 -9.89 -5.34
C ARG A 229 -11.62 -8.81 -5.53
N VAL A 230 -11.88 -7.80 -6.36
CA VAL A 230 -11.00 -6.62 -6.52
C VAL A 230 -10.93 -5.84 -5.20
N ILE A 231 -12.08 -5.54 -4.58
CA ILE A 231 -12.14 -4.79 -3.32
C ILE A 231 -11.45 -5.57 -2.19
N GLN A 232 -11.69 -6.89 -2.10
CA GLN A 232 -11.03 -7.76 -1.12
C GLN A 232 -9.51 -7.82 -1.32
N GLY A 233 -9.03 -7.89 -2.57
CA GLY A 233 -7.60 -7.84 -2.86
C GLY A 233 -6.96 -6.53 -2.41
N ILE A 234 -7.62 -5.39 -2.64
CA ILE A 234 -7.16 -4.08 -2.17
C ILE A 234 -7.19 -4.00 -0.64
N ALA A 235 -8.25 -4.50 0.00
CA ALA A 235 -8.35 -4.57 1.46
C ALA A 235 -7.22 -5.41 2.07
N PHE A 236 -6.90 -6.56 1.46
CA PHE A 236 -5.79 -7.42 1.89
C PHE A 236 -4.44 -6.71 1.75
N GLY A 237 -4.21 -5.99 0.65
CA GLY A 237 -3.03 -5.15 0.48
C GLY A 237 -2.92 -4.04 1.55
N LEU A 238 -4.01 -3.34 1.84
CA LEU A 238 -4.06 -2.35 2.92
C LEU A 238 -3.81 -2.95 4.29
N MET A 239 -4.35 -4.13 4.58
CA MET A 239 -4.07 -4.85 5.83
C MET A 239 -2.57 -5.13 5.96
N ALA A 240 -1.93 -5.62 4.90
CA ALA A 240 -0.49 -5.88 4.92
C ALA A 240 0.33 -4.60 5.20
N ILE A 241 -0.04 -3.46 4.59
CA ILE A 241 0.63 -2.17 4.86
C ILE A 241 0.34 -1.64 6.27
N ASN A 242 -0.86 -1.83 6.81
CA ASN A 242 -1.18 -1.46 8.19
C ASN A 242 -0.35 -2.27 9.19
N ILE A 243 -0.25 -3.59 8.98
CA ILE A 243 0.62 -4.46 9.80
C ILE A 243 2.08 -4.01 9.63
N TYR A 244 2.55 -3.76 8.41
CA TYR A 244 3.87 -3.20 8.17
C TYR A 244 4.12 -1.93 9.01
N ALA A 245 3.18 -0.99 9.01
CA ALA A 245 3.30 0.27 9.76
C ALA A 245 3.41 0.03 11.28
N ILE A 246 2.62 -0.91 11.82
CA ILE A 246 2.69 -1.30 13.24
C ILE A 246 4.09 -1.83 13.58
N PHE A 247 4.63 -2.76 12.79
CA PHE A 247 5.94 -3.35 13.07
C PHE A 247 7.07 -2.33 12.88
N TYR A 248 6.95 -1.43 11.90
CA TYR A 248 7.90 -0.34 11.68
C TYR A 248 7.95 0.63 12.88
N TYR A 249 6.80 1.08 13.37
CA TYR A 249 6.75 2.01 14.52
C TYR A 249 6.97 1.32 15.87
N GLY A 250 6.56 0.06 16.01
CA GLY A 250 6.77 -0.74 17.21
C GLY A 250 8.25 -0.91 17.52
N MET A 251 9.07 -1.22 16.51
CA MET A 251 10.54 -1.26 16.64
C MET A 251 11.08 0.07 17.15
N ARG A 252 10.64 1.18 16.56
CA ARG A 252 11.10 2.53 16.92
C ARG A 252 10.73 2.89 18.36
N TRP A 253 9.52 2.56 18.80
CA TRP A 253 9.10 2.78 20.18
C TRP A 253 9.88 1.92 21.16
N TYR A 254 10.20 0.68 20.79
CA TYR A 254 11.01 -0.20 21.62
C TYR A 254 12.43 0.35 21.82
N ILE A 255 13.07 0.89 20.77
CA ILE A 255 14.37 1.58 20.86
C ILE A 255 14.29 2.81 21.77
N LEU A 256 13.26 3.64 21.58
CA LEU A 256 13.09 4.87 22.36
C LEU A 256 12.71 4.60 23.82
N ALA A 257 11.96 3.53 24.10
CA ALA A 257 11.52 3.16 25.45
C ALA A 257 12.62 2.49 26.28
N LEU A 258 13.56 1.77 25.65
CA LEU A 258 14.70 1.14 26.32
C LEU A 258 15.82 2.12 26.70
N GLY A 259 15.68 3.41 26.43
CA GLY A 259 16.71 4.42 26.74
C GLY A 259 18.01 4.28 25.92
N MET A 260 18.11 3.29 25.03
CA MET A 260 19.26 3.12 24.12
C MET A 260 19.31 4.20 23.02
N GLY A 261 18.27 5.02 22.90
CA GLY A 261 18.21 6.18 22.01
C GLY A 261 18.91 7.44 22.52
N ASP A 262 19.46 7.43 23.74
CA ASP A 262 20.30 8.51 24.28
C ASP A 262 21.80 8.30 24.02
N VAL A 263 22.15 7.31 23.19
CA VAL A 263 23.49 7.25 22.60
C VAL A 263 23.51 8.28 21.49
N SER A 264 24.05 9.44 21.83
CA SER A 264 24.56 10.50 20.98
C SER A 264 25.54 10.00 19.92
N GLY A 265 25.11 9.10 19.05
CA GLY A 265 25.74 8.87 17.77
C GLY A 265 25.26 10.02 16.89
N THR A 266 26.15 10.93 16.54
CA THR A 266 25.94 11.98 15.53
C THR A 266 25.20 11.42 14.32
N TYR A 267 23.88 11.55 14.31
CA TYR A 267 23.05 11.10 13.21
C TYR A 267 23.41 11.93 11.98
N VAL A 268 23.80 11.25 10.90
CA VAL A 268 24.12 11.91 9.63
C VAL A 268 22.84 12.59 9.10
N PRO A 269 22.90 13.85 8.61
CA PRO A 269 21.72 14.60 8.14
C PRO A 269 20.82 13.84 7.15
N LEU A 270 21.40 12.93 6.37
CA LEU A 270 20.70 12.09 5.40
C LEU A 270 19.73 11.08 6.04
N ASP A 271 20.03 10.55 7.23
CA ASP A 271 19.15 9.58 7.90
C ASP A 271 17.81 10.22 8.28
N TYR A 272 17.84 11.45 8.82
CA TYR A 272 16.65 12.24 9.11
C TYR A 272 15.79 12.48 7.87
N LEU A 273 16.42 12.87 6.77
CA LEU A 273 15.73 13.17 5.52
C LEU A 273 15.00 11.93 4.98
N PHE A 274 15.69 10.80 4.87
CA PHE A 274 15.07 9.58 4.34
C PHE A 274 14.03 8.99 5.30
N ARG A 275 14.21 9.13 6.62
CA ARG A 275 13.20 8.76 7.62
C ARG A 275 11.93 9.61 7.49
N ASN A 276 12.06 10.90 7.23
CA ASN A 276 10.92 11.78 6.97
C ASN A 276 10.23 11.42 5.66
N MET A 277 11.00 11.15 4.61
CA MET A 277 10.48 10.71 3.33
C MET A 277 9.69 9.40 3.46
N ARG A 278 10.16 8.42 4.25
CA ARG A 278 9.41 7.17 4.51
C ARG A 278 8.04 7.42 5.13
N TYR A 279 7.94 8.31 6.12
CA TYR A 279 6.65 8.70 6.69
C TYR A 279 5.74 9.36 5.65
N ILE A 280 6.27 10.35 4.93
CA ILE A 280 5.52 11.09 3.91
C ILE A 280 5.02 10.14 2.83
N MET A 281 5.82 9.17 2.38
CA MET A 281 5.41 8.16 1.41
C MET A 281 4.27 7.27 1.93
N LEU A 282 4.25 6.88 3.22
CA LEU A 282 3.11 6.17 3.80
C LEU A 282 1.85 7.03 3.84
N VAL A 283 1.97 8.32 4.20
CA VAL A 283 0.82 9.26 4.16
C VAL A 283 0.28 9.39 2.73
N ILE A 284 1.16 9.59 1.75
CA ILE A 284 0.78 9.67 0.34
C ILE A 284 0.10 8.36 -0.10
N PHE A 285 0.64 7.20 0.29
CA PHE A 285 0.04 5.90 -0.01
C PHE A 285 -1.39 5.78 0.54
N TYR A 286 -1.62 6.17 1.79
CA TYR A 286 -2.99 6.16 2.35
C TYR A 286 -3.90 7.15 1.63
N CYS A 287 -3.39 8.34 1.27
CA CYS A 287 -4.16 9.31 0.50
C CYS A 287 -4.52 8.79 -0.90
N THR A 288 -3.59 8.14 -1.60
CA THR A 288 -3.87 7.55 -2.92
C THR A 288 -4.81 6.36 -2.82
N ALA A 289 -4.75 5.59 -1.74
CA ALA A 289 -5.70 4.52 -1.46
C ALA A 289 -7.10 5.04 -1.12
N ILE A 290 -7.22 6.20 -0.47
CA ILE A 290 -8.50 6.92 -0.28
C ILE A 290 -9.09 7.37 -1.63
N VAL A 291 -8.27 7.93 -2.52
CA VAL A 291 -8.73 8.28 -3.88
C VAL A 291 -9.18 7.02 -4.64
N LEU A 292 -8.42 5.92 -4.51
CA LEU A 292 -8.77 4.65 -5.11
C LEU A 292 -10.11 4.11 -4.58
N SER A 293 -10.40 4.25 -3.28
CA SER A 293 -11.66 3.78 -2.71
C SER A 293 -12.88 4.50 -3.27
N LYS A 294 -12.75 5.79 -3.65
CA LYS A 294 -13.78 6.51 -4.39
C LYS A 294 -14.04 5.94 -5.77
N PHE A 295 -12.99 5.54 -6.49
CA PHE A 295 -13.16 4.91 -7.80
C PHE A 295 -13.79 3.53 -7.69
N LEU A 296 -13.54 2.79 -6.59
CA LEU A 296 -14.23 1.53 -6.31
C LEU A 296 -15.70 1.74 -5.97
N GLU A 297 -16.02 2.78 -5.18
CA GLU A 297 -17.40 3.15 -4.87
C GLU A 297 -18.16 3.56 -6.15
N LYS A 298 -17.53 4.38 -7.00
CA LYS A 298 -18.09 4.72 -8.32
C LYS A 298 -18.27 3.47 -9.20
N ALA A 299 -17.31 2.54 -9.16
CA ALA A 299 -17.44 1.30 -9.92
C ALA A 299 -18.64 0.48 -9.44
N TYR A 300 -18.93 0.47 -8.14
CA TYR A 300 -20.13 -0.15 -7.59
C TYR A 300 -21.41 0.51 -8.09
N THR A 301 -21.49 1.85 -8.05
CA THR A 301 -22.69 2.56 -8.53
C THR A 301 -22.97 2.25 -10.00
N ASP A 302 -21.94 2.29 -10.83
CA ASP A 302 -22.03 1.97 -12.26
C ASP A 302 -22.42 0.49 -12.50
N TYR A 303 -22.03 -0.42 -11.59
CA TYR A 303 -22.37 -1.85 -11.67
C TYR A 303 -23.79 -2.20 -11.22
N THR A 304 -24.46 -1.27 -10.53
CA THR A 304 -25.81 -1.47 -9.97
C THR A 304 -26.94 -0.93 -10.84
N VAL A 305 -26.66 -0.16 -11.89
CA VAL A 305 -27.70 0.34 -12.80
C VAL A 305 -28.30 -0.85 -13.59
N PRO A 306 -29.61 -1.10 -13.52
CA PRO A 306 -30.23 -2.24 -14.16
C PRO A 306 -30.30 -2.07 -15.69
N LYS A 307 -30.21 -3.19 -16.42
CA LYS A 307 -30.71 -3.30 -17.80
C LYS A 307 -32.19 -2.88 -17.79
N LYS A 308 -32.52 -1.67 -18.22
CA LYS A 308 -33.89 -1.40 -18.67
C LYS A 308 -34.08 -2.19 -19.97
N ALA A 309 -34.88 -3.25 -19.88
CA ALA A 309 -35.37 -3.97 -21.04
C ALA A 309 -36.06 -2.96 -21.97
N GLN A 310 -35.58 -2.83 -23.20
CA GLN A 310 -36.37 -2.21 -24.25
C GLN A 310 -37.54 -3.15 -24.54
N ILE A 311 -38.74 -2.66 -24.24
CA ILE A 311 -40.01 -3.19 -24.77
C ILE A 311 -40.08 -2.82 -26.25
#